data_AF-A0A520G0L6-F1
#
_entry.id   AF-A0A520G0L6-F1
#
_cell.length_a   1.000
_cell.length_b   1.000
_cell.length_c   1.000
_cell.angle_alpha   90.00
_cell.angle_beta   90.00
_cell.angle_gamma   90.00
#
_symmetry.space_group_name_H-M   'P 1'
#
loop_
_entity.id
_entity.type
_entity.pdbx_description
1 polymer ?
#
loop_
_entity_poly.entity_id
_entity_poly.type
_entity_poly.pdbx_seq_one_letter_code
_entity_poly.pdbx_strand_id
1 'polypeptide(L)'
;MPAPIDNAFERGLRNRRETLGDAWVDSATGGANTFNADFQSFITRYAWHEVWGRPGLPALTRRIIVLVSTASLGRWEEFELHCRAALSSADEAARLTPEALKEVLLQLAIYAGVPAANTAMAHALKLLRELGLAPAPAVPAESAHPGYGREASTRGPTSLHYTVREPLNGAAPRHTVVLSHAVGCDLSMWDAVASLLATDCRVVCYDHRGHGSSDCPPGPYRMADLADDAARLLDELGREPVVWVGLSLGGMVGQELALREPQRLQALVIANACAGYDEPARAQWAQRIATVQTQGLAPIVD
;
A
#
# COMPACT_ATOMS: atom_id res chain seq x y z
N MET A 1 45.71 9.08 -32.28
CA MET A 1 45.44 10.50 -31.98
C MET A 1 45.58 10.70 -30.48
N PRO A 2 46.18 11.80 -29.99
CA PRO A 2 46.24 12.08 -28.56
C PRO A 2 44.82 12.12 -27.97
N ALA A 3 44.64 11.63 -26.74
CA ALA A 3 43.35 11.67 -26.05
C ALA A 3 42.87 13.14 -25.94
N PRO A 4 41.59 13.43 -26.19
CA PRO A 4 41.07 14.79 -26.08
C PRO A 4 41.34 15.35 -24.67
N ILE A 5 41.64 16.65 -24.58
CA ILE A 5 41.78 17.35 -23.31
C ILE A 5 40.44 17.28 -22.57
N ASP A 6 40.43 16.76 -21.33
CA ASP A 6 39.25 16.71 -20.47
C ASP A 6 38.84 18.13 -20.02
N ASN A 7 38.14 18.83 -20.89
CA ASN A 7 37.62 20.16 -20.64
C ASN A 7 36.15 20.09 -20.15
N ALA A 8 35.61 21.23 -19.69
CA ALA A 8 34.25 21.30 -19.15
C ALA A 8 33.17 20.89 -20.16
N PHE A 9 33.41 21.12 -21.46
CA PHE A 9 32.47 20.71 -22.51
C PHE A 9 32.49 19.18 -22.67
N GLU A 10 33.66 18.55 -22.73
CA GLU A 10 33.79 17.09 -22.81
C GLU A 10 33.15 16.38 -21.60
N ARG A 11 33.36 16.90 -20.39
CA ARG A 11 32.68 16.38 -19.18
C ARG A 11 31.17 16.53 -19.25
N GLY A 12 30.69 17.69 -19.69
CA GLY A 12 29.27 17.94 -19.83
C GLY A 12 28.64 17.05 -20.91
N LEU A 13 29.35 16.83 -22.02
CA LEU A 13 28.91 15.99 -23.10
C LEU A 13 28.79 14.52 -22.66
N ARG A 14 29.73 14.01 -21.86
CA ARG A 14 29.63 12.67 -21.25
C ARG A 14 28.39 12.53 -20.37
N ASN A 15 28.20 13.44 -19.42
CA ASN A 15 27.03 13.41 -18.53
C ASN A 15 25.70 13.53 -19.31
N ARG A 16 25.67 14.38 -20.35
CA ARG A 16 24.50 14.56 -21.23
C ARG A 16 24.16 13.27 -21.98
N ARG A 17 25.17 12.57 -22.49
CA ARG A 17 25.03 11.28 -23.20
C ARG A 17 24.59 10.17 -22.26
N GLU A 18 25.21 10.06 -21.09
CA GLU A 18 24.78 9.11 -20.04
C GLU A 18 23.32 9.36 -19.63
N THR A 19 22.90 10.62 -19.59
CA THR A 19 21.55 11.00 -19.18
C THR A 19 20.50 10.79 -20.27
N LEU A 20 20.77 11.21 -21.51
CA LEU A 20 19.77 11.33 -22.58
C LEU A 20 19.98 10.36 -23.75
N GLY A 21 21.10 9.62 -23.74
CA GLY A 21 21.49 8.69 -24.79
C GLY A 21 22.22 9.36 -25.96
N ASP A 22 23.12 8.60 -26.59
CA ASP A 22 23.97 9.08 -27.68
C ASP A 22 23.15 9.57 -28.88
N ALA A 23 22.18 8.78 -29.33
CA ALA A 23 21.37 9.10 -30.50
C ALA A 23 20.65 10.45 -30.38
N TRP A 24 20.14 10.79 -29.18
CA TRP A 24 19.51 12.08 -28.95
C TRP A 24 20.52 13.21 -28.95
N VAL A 25 21.67 13.04 -28.29
CA VAL A 25 22.72 14.06 -28.25
C VAL A 25 23.29 14.33 -29.64
N ASP A 26 23.50 13.28 -30.44
CA ASP A 26 23.97 13.40 -31.82
C ASP A 26 22.96 14.14 -32.69
N SER A 27 21.66 13.87 -32.54
CA SER A 27 20.60 14.63 -33.23
C SER A 27 20.56 16.10 -32.78
N ALA A 28 20.67 16.36 -31.48
CA ALA A 28 20.58 17.71 -30.91
C ALA A 28 21.80 18.58 -31.27
N THR A 29 22.96 17.97 -31.50
CA THR A 29 24.21 18.66 -31.83
C THR A 29 24.55 18.64 -33.32
N GLY A 30 24.06 17.66 -34.08
CA GLY A 30 24.31 17.51 -35.51
C GLY A 30 23.73 18.64 -36.38
N GLY A 31 22.75 19.38 -35.86
CA GLY A 31 22.21 20.61 -36.49
C GLY A 31 22.88 21.90 -36.01
N ALA A 32 24.01 21.82 -35.30
CA ALA A 32 24.71 23.02 -34.83
C ALA A 32 25.24 23.85 -36.00
N ASN A 33 25.03 25.14 -35.93
CA ASN A 33 25.46 26.14 -36.90
C ASN A 33 25.97 27.38 -36.16
N THR A 34 26.48 28.37 -36.89
CA THR A 34 27.10 29.56 -36.30
C THR A 34 26.18 30.37 -35.39
N PHE A 35 24.85 30.19 -35.49
CA PHE A 35 23.88 30.87 -34.62
C PHE A 35 23.67 30.16 -33.29
N ASN A 36 23.68 28.82 -33.23
CA ASN A 36 23.33 28.06 -32.03
C ASN A 36 24.48 27.25 -31.40
N ALA A 37 25.65 27.18 -32.04
CA ALA A 37 26.79 26.41 -31.55
C ALA A 37 27.28 26.91 -30.17
N ASP A 38 27.38 28.23 -29.98
CA ASP A 38 27.78 28.81 -28.70
C ASP A 38 26.77 28.53 -27.59
N PHE A 39 25.48 28.53 -27.93
CA PHE A 39 24.42 28.15 -27.00
C PHE A 39 24.51 26.66 -26.61
N GLN A 40 24.71 25.76 -27.59
CA GLN A 40 24.90 24.33 -27.31
C GLN A 40 26.13 24.08 -26.44
N SER A 41 27.24 24.79 -26.67
CA SER A 41 28.43 24.74 -25.83
C SER A 41 28.15 25.25 -24.41
N PHE A 42 27.45 26.38 -24.28
CA PHE A 42 27.07 26.95 -23.00
C PHE A 42 26.21 25.99 -22.18
N ILE A 43 25.10 25.48 -22.73
CA ILE A 43 24.21 24.57 -21.98
C ILE A 43 24.90 23.26 -21.65
N THR A 44 25.77 22.75 -22.53
CA THR A 44 26.53 21.51 -22.30
C THR A 44 27.46 21.65 -21.10
N ARG A 45 28.17 22.77 -20.99
CA ARG A 45 29.03 23.03 -19.83
C ARG A 45 28.22 23.26 -18.56
N TYR A 46 27.23 24.16 -18.58
CA TYR A 46 26.58 24.58 -17.34
C TYR A 46 25.54 23.58 -16.82
N ALA A 47 24.62 23.13 -17.68
CA ALA A 47 23.63 22.16 -17.22
C ALA A 47 24.30 20.82 -16.93
N TRP A 48 25.08 20.32 -17.88
CA TRP A 48 25.50 18.91 -17.84
C TRP A 48 26.79 18.68 -17.05
N HIS A 49 27.76 19.59 -17.10
CA HIS A 49 28.93 19.49 -16.21
C HIS A 49 28.66 20.11 -14.84
N GLU A 50 28.33 21.41 -14.79
CA GLU A 50 28.27 22.15 -13.52
C GLU A 50 27.05 21.84 -12.64
N VAL A 51 25.95 21.28 -13.16
CA VAL A 51 24.77 20.94 -12.35
C VAL A 51 24.58 19.43 -12.23
N TRP A 52 24.47 18.72 -13.37
CA TRP A 52 24.29 17.27 -13.37
C TRP A 52 25.53 16.51 -12.90
N GLY A 53 26.73 17.05 -13.12
CA GLY A 53 27.99 16.46 -12.66
C GLY A 53 28.35 16.72 -11.20
N ARG A 54 27.52 17.46 -10.43
CA ARG A 54 27.83 17.77 -9.03
C ARG A 54 27.61 16.57 -8.13
N PRO A 55 28.47 16.36 -7.11
CA PRO A 55 28.18 15.42 -6.04
C PRO A 55 27.00 15.93 -5.19
N GLY A 56 26.43 15.03 -4.37
CA GLY A 56 25.44 15.37 -3.34
C GLY A 56 23.99 14.96 -3.64
N LEU A 57 23.63 14.71 -4.91
CA LEU A 57 22.35 14.08 -5.25
C LEU A 57 22.58 12.91 -6.21
N PRO A 58 22.03 11.72 -5.93
CA PRO A 58 22.00 10.61 -6.86
C PRO A 58 21.34 10.99 -8.20
N ALA A 59 21.76 10.33 -9.27
CA ALA A 59 21.25 10.58 -10.62
C ALA A 59 19.72 10.45 -10.71
N LEU A 60 19.16 9.40 -10.11
CA LEU A 60 17.71 9.19 -10.07
C LEU A 60 16.97 10.29 -9.31
N THR A 61 17.50 10.76 -8.18
CA THR A 61 16.90 11.87 -7.42
C THR A 61 16.87 13.15 -8.25
N ARG A 62 17.96 13.48 -8.95
CA ARG A 62 18.00 14.63 -9.87
C ARG A 62 16.95 14.48 -10.97
N ARG A 63 16.82 13.29 -11.53
CA ARG A 63 15.82 12.99 -12.56
C ARG A 63 14.40 13.23 -12.07
N ILE A 64 14.05 12.73 -10.88
CA ILE A 64 12.73 12.91 -10.27
C ILE A 64 12.43 14.40 -10.09
N ILE A 65 13.40 15.20 -9.61
CA ILE A 65 13.25 16.65 -9.48
C ILE A 65 12.96 17.30 -10.83
N VAL A 66 13.66 16.92 -11.90
CA VAL A 66 13.43 17.45 -13.25
C VAL A 66 12.04 17.05 -13.77
N LEU A 67 11.63 15.80 -13.58
CA LEU A 67 10.30 15.32 -14.00
C LEU A 67 9.19 16.10 -13.30
N VAL A 68 9.26 16.25 -11.98
CA VAL A 68 8.27 17.00 -11.21
C VAL A 68 8.27 18.47 -11.61
N SER A 69 9.46 19.08 -11.79
CA SER A 69 9.58 20.49 -12.16
C SER A 69 9.02 20.78 -13.56
N THR A 70 9.39 19.97 -14.56
CA THR A 70 8.92 20.13 -15.94
C THR A 70 7.42 19.87 -16.06
N ALA A 71 6.89 18.86 -15.37
CA ALA A 71 5.46 18.61 -15.31
C ALA A 71 4.69 19.74 -14.61
N SER A 72 5.21 20.26 -13.49
CA SER A 72 4.59 21.37 -12.74
C SER A 72 4.53 22.66 -13.55
N LEU A 73 5.52 22.89 -14.42
CA LEU A 73 5.60 24.05 -15.30
C LEU A 73 4.91 23.85 -16.66
N GLY A 74 4.29 22.68 -16.90
CA GLY A 74 3.66 22.34 -18.19
C GLY A 74 4.64 22.25 -19.37
N ARG A 75 5.92 21.92 -19.10
CA ARG A 75 6.97 21.73 -20.12
C ARG A 75 6.99 20.27 -20.57
N TRP A 76 5.96 19.88 -21.31
CA TRP A 76 5.68 18.47 -21.62
C TRP A 76 6.72 17.82 -22.54
N GLU A 77 7.34 18.58 -23.44
CA GLU A 77 8.42 18.08 -24.31
C GLU A 77 9.64 17.67 -23.49
N GLU A 78 10.00 18.47 -22.49
CA GLU A 78 11.09 18.16 -21.54
C GLU A 78 10.70 17.02 -20.60
N PHE A 79 9.45 16.99 -20.14
CA PHE A 79 8.94 15.88 -19.35
C PHE A 79 9.03 14.55 -20.13
N GLU A 80 8.55 14.50 -21.36
CA GLU A 80 8.61 13.29 -22.20
C GLU A 80 10.06 12.84 -22.44
N LEU A 81 10.95 13.79 -22.76
CA LEU A 81 12.38 13.52 -22.96
C LEU A 81 13.00 12.86 -21.73
N HIS A 82 12.84 13.49 -20.56
CA HIS A 82 13.45 13.00 -19.32
C HIS A 82 12.77 11.71 -18.83
N CYS A 83 11.47 11.55 -19.04
CA CYS A 83 10.72 10.37 -18.63
C CYS A 83 11.13 9.14 -19.45
N ARG A 84 11.22 9.30 -20.78
CA ARG A 84 11.72 8.24 -21.67
C ARG A 84 13.12 7.81 -21.25
N ALA A 85 14.03 8.76 -21.10
CA ALA A 85 15.41 8.48 -20.72
C ALA A 85 15.51 7.76 -19.36
N ALA A 86 14.65 8.10 -18.40
CA ALA A 86 14.61 7.42 -17.10
C ALA A 86 14.09 5.97 -17.21
N LEU A 87 13.04 5.74 -18.01
CA LEU A 87 12.46 4.40 -18.21
C LEU A 87 13.37 3.47 -19.02
N SER A 88 14.12 4.02 -19.99
CA SER A 88 14.98 3.26 -20.89
C SER A 88 16.46 3.20 -20.46
N SER A 89 16.82 3.74 -19.30
CA SER A 89 18.21 3.75 -18.82
C SER A 89 18.73 2.33 -18.61
N ALA A 90 19.91 2.02 -19.16
CA ALA A 90 20.61 0.77 -18.88
C ALA A 90 21.29 0.76 -17.50
N ASP A 91 21.59 1.95 -16.96
CA ASP A 91 22.09 2.09 -15.59
C ASP A 91 20.92 1.98 -14.59
N GLU A 92 20.95 0.94 -13.77
CA GLU A 92 19.96 0.67 -12.73
C GLU A 92 19.89 1.79 -11.68
N ALA A 93 21.00 2.47 -11.38
CA ALA A 93 21.03 3.59 -10.44
C ALA A 93 20.37 4.86 -10.99
N ALA A 94 20.15 4.93 -12.31
CA ALA A 94 19.50 6.05 -13.00
C ALA A 94 18.14 5.67 -13.61
N ARG A 95 17.76 4.38 -13.58
CA ARG A 95 16.52 3.87 -14.14
C ARG A 95 15.35 4.06 -13.19
N LEU A 96 14.24 4.55 -13.72
CA LEU A 96 12.97 4.66 -12.99
C LEU A 96 12.06 3.51 -13.44
N THR A 97 11.52 2.72 -12.52
CA THR A 97 10.52 1.69 -12.86
C THR A 97 9.14 2.32 -13.10
N PRO A 98 8.22 1.65 -13.82
CA PRO A 98 6.84 2.11 -13.93
C PRO A 98 6.17 2.36 -12.58
N GLU A 99 6.47 1.51 -11.59
CA GLU A 99 5.95 1.63 -10.22
C GLU A 99 6.50 2.87 -9.51
N ALA A 100 7.81 3.12 -9.60
CA ALA A 100 8.42 4.32 -9.01
C ALA A 100 7.93 5.59 -9.70
N LEU A 101 7.76 5.57 -11.03
CA LEU A 101 7.17 6.68 -11.79
C LEU A 101 5.74 6.98 -11.32
N LYS A 102 4.92 5.95 -11.11
CA LYS A 102 3.56 6.11 -10.55
C LYS A 102 3.59 6.84 -9.22
N GLU A 103 4.46 6.46 -8.28
CA GLU A 103 4.58 7.14 -6.98
C GLU A 103 4.99 8.61 -7.13
N VAL A 104 5.92 8.92 -8.04
CA VAL A 104 6.31 10.31 -8.35
C VAL A 104 5.12 11.12 -8.88
N LEU A 105 4.31 10.54 -9.76
CA LEU A 105 3.14 11.22 -10.33
C LEU A 105 1.99 11.38 -9.32
N LEU A 106 1.83 10.43 -8.39
CA LEU A 106 0.91 10.58 -7.25
C LEU A 106 1.34 11.73 -6.34
N GLN A 107 2.63 11.84 -6.03
CA GLN A 107 3.18 12.96 -5.28
C GLN A 107 2.95 14.30 -6.01
N LEU A 108 3.19 14.32 -7.32
CA LEU A 108 2.95 15.49 -8.18
C LEU A 108 1.49 15.96 -8.10
N ALA A 109 0.52 15.03 -8.07
CA ALA A 109 -0.90 15.36 -8.01
C ALA A 109 -1.27 16.20 -6.78
N ILE A 110 -0.61 15.94 -5.65
CA ILE A 110 -0.89 16.61 -4.38
C ILE A 110 -0.24 18.01 -4.33
N TYR A 111 0.99 18.13 -4.82
CA TYR A 111 1.76 19.37 -4.65
C TYR A 111 1.73 20.32 -5.85
N ALA A 112 1.53 19.80 -7.06
CA ALA A 112 1.41 20.59 -8.29
C ALA A 112 -0.02 20.55 -8.88
N GLY A 113 -0.92 19.77 -8.29
CA GLY A 113 -2.32 19.68 -8.67
C GLY A 113 -2.65 18.51 -9.59
N VAL A 114 -3.85 17.94 -9.38
CA VAL A 114 -4.41 16.84 -10.17
C VAL A 114 -4.39 17.09 -11.69
N PRO A 115 -4.68 18.31 -12.22
CA PRO A 115 -4.61 18.55 -13.66
C PRO A 115 -3.22 18.33 -14.27
N ALA A 116 -2.15 18.75 -13.58
CA ALA A 116 -0.78 18.53 -14.03
C ALA A 116 -0.44 17.04 -13.99
N ALA A 117 -0.83 16.34 -12.93
CA ALA A 117 -0.61 14.90 -12.81
C ALA A 117 -1.39 14.07 -13.82
N ASN A 118 -2.64 14.43 -14.14
CA ASN A 118 -3.42 13.75 -15.19
C ASN A 118 -2.72 13.84 -16.55
N THR A 119 -2.20 15.02 -16.89
CA THR A 119 -1.46 15.23 -18.13
C THR A 119 -0.16 14.41 -18.13
N ALA A 120 0.61 14.48 -17.04
CA ALA A 120 1.82 13.70 -16.87
C ALA A 120 1.58 12.18 -16.95
N MET A 121 0.48 11.68 -16.37
CA MET A 121 0.08 10.27 -16.41
C MET A 121 -0.25 9.83 -17.85
N ALA A 122 -0.93 10.68 -18.63
CA ALA A 122 -1.21 10.40 -20.04
C ALA A 122 0.08 10.29 -20.88
N HIS A 123 1.03 11.22 -20.67
CA HIS A 123 2.35 11.17 -21.31
C HIS A 123 3.15 9.94 -20.88
N ALA A 124 3.17 9.62 -19.58
CA ALA A 124 3.83 8.42 -19.06
C ALA A 124 3.25 7.14 -19.65
N LEU A 125 1.92 6.99 -19.70
CA LEU A 125 1.27 5.82 -20.28
C LEU A 125 1.54 5.67 -21.78
N LYS A 126 1.62 6.78 -22.52
CA LYS A 126 2.07 6.77 -23.93
C LYS A 126 3.48 6.20 -24.03
N LEU A 127 4.42 6.70 -23.23
CA LEU A 127 5.81 6.25 -23.24
C LEU A 127 5.95 4.79 -22.81
N LEU A 128 5.24 4.36 -21.78
CA LEU A 128 5.23 2.96 -21.32
C LEU A 128 4.76 2.02 -22.44
N ARG A 129 3.73 2.40 -23.21
CA ARG A 129 3.29 1.62 -24.38
C ARG A 129 4.38 1.55 -25.46
N GLU A 130 4.99 2.67 -25.82
CA GLU A 130 6.04 2.72 -26.84
C GLU A 130 7.28 1.90 -26.45
N LEU A 131 7.59 1.82 -25.16
CA LEU A 131 8.74 1.07 -24.63
C LEU A 131 8.41 -0.40 -24.33
N GLY A 132 7.18 -0.87 -24.58
CA GLY A 132 6.77 -2.25 -24.26
C GLY A 132 6.61 -2.53 -22.76
N LEU A 133 6.43 -1.47 -21.95
CA LEU A 133 6.27 -1.49 -20.49
C LEU A 133 4.83 -1.16 -20.06
N ALA A 134 3.84 -1.32 -20.96
CA ALA A 134 2.47 -0.95 -20.68
C ALA A 134 1.91 -1.77 -19.50
N PRO A 135 1.35 -1.13 -18.47
CA PRO A 135 0.68 -1.85 -17.39
C PRO A 135 -0.60 -2.51 -17.91
N ALA A 136 -0.97 -3.64 -17.31
CA ALA A 136 -2.24 -4.30 -17.61
C ALA A 136 -3.42 -3.37 -17.24
N PRO A 137 -4.57 -3.46 -17.96
CA PRO A 137 -5.80 -2.83 -17.51
C PRO A 137 -6.15 -3.27 -16.08
N ALA A 138 -6.51 -2.32 -15.24
CA ALA A 138 -6.99 -2.57 -13.88
C ALA A 138 -8.22 -1.70 -13.62
N VAL A 139 -9.15 -2.17 -12.81
CA VAL A 139 -10.30 -1.36 -12.40
C VAL A 139 -9.83 -0.38 -11.31
N PRO A 140 -10.18 0.92 -11.34
CA PRO A 140 -9.76 1.83 -10.27
C PRO A 140 -10.27 1.42 -8.87
N ALA A 141 -11.44 0.78 -8.79
CA ALA A 141 -11.96 0.20 -7.54
C ALA A 141 -11.10 -0.98 -7.00
N GLU A 142 -10.25 -1.53 -7.86
CA GLU A 142 -9.38 -2.68 -7.62
C GLU A 142 -7.92 -2.26 -7.31
N SER A 143 -7.57 -0.97 -7.40
CA SER A 143 -6.22 -0.48 -7.04
C SER A 143 -6.08 -0.41 -5.53
N ALA A 144 -5.41 -1.39 -4.90
CA ALA A 144 -5.07 -1.46 -3.47
C ALA A 144 -6.00 -0.63 -2.55
N HIS A 145 -7.30 -0.89 -2.68
CA HIS A 145 -8.27 -0.57 -1.65
C HIS A 145 -8.11 -1.70 -0.61
N PRO A 146 -8.14 -1.44 0.71
CA PRO A 146 -8.00 -2.49 1.73
C PRO A 146 -9.09 -3.58 1.69
N GLY A 147 -9.90 -3.70 0.64
CA GLY A 147 -10.97 -4.69 0.54
C GLY A 147 -11.13 -5.26 -0.86
N TYR A 148 -10.21 -6.14 -1.28
CA TYR A 148 -10.64 -7.28 -2.08
C TYR A 148 -11.25 -8.30 -1.12
N GLY A 149 -12.45 -8.00 -0.66
CA GLY A 149 -13.19 -8.95 0.12
C GLY A 149 -14.68 -8.79 -0.10
N ARG A 150 -15.39 -9.91 -0.05
CA ARG A 150 -16.85 -9.86 0.06
C ARG A 150 -17.21 -9.51 1.50
N GLU A 151 -18.17 -8.63 1.66
CA GLU A 151 -18.83 -8.37 2.94
C GLU A 151 -20.10 -9.21 3.02
N ALA A 152 -20.42 -9.71 4.21
CA ALA A 152 -21.65 -10.43 4.47
C ALA A 152 -22.00 -10.37 5.96
N SER A 153 -23.19 -10.89 6.30
CA SER A 153 -23.56 -11.12 7.68
C SER A 153 -24.03 -12.55 7.89
N THR A 154 -23.76 -13.10 9.07
CA THR A 154 -24.23 -14.44 9.43
C THR A 154 -25.74 -14.45 9.61
N ARG A 155 -26.35 -15.60 9.31
CA ARG A 155 -27.76 -15.86 9.58
C ARG A 155 -27.93 -16.35 11.01
N GLY A 156 -29.02 -15.95 11.65
CA GLY A 156 -29.37 -16.45 12.98
C GLY A 156 -29.96 -15.39 13.89
N PRO A 157 -30.12 -15.70 15.19
CA PRO A 157 -30.71 -14.79 16.17
C PRO A 157 -29.79 -13.61 16.53
N THR A 158 -28.51 -13.69 16.19
CA THR A 158 -27.55 -12.58 16.31
C THR A 158 -26.70 -12.62 15.06
N SER A 159 -26.91 -11.63 14.18
CA SER A 159 -26.21 -11.47 12.92
C SER A 159 -24.83 -10.84 13.17
N LEU A 160 -23.77 -11.50 12.71
CA LEU A 160 -22.42 -10.96 12.75
C LEU A 160 -22.01 -10.44 11.37
N HIS A 161 -21.56 -9.20 11.30
CA HIS A 161 -20.91 -8.65 10.13
C HIS A 161 -19.49 -9.22 9.96
N TYR A 162 -19.13 -9.61 8.74
CA TYR A 162 -17.81 -10.12 8.42
C TYR A 162 -17.38 -9.80 7.00
N THR A 163 -16.07 -9.78 6.78
CA THR A 163 -15.44 -9.66 5.46
C THR A 163 -14.61 -10.90 5.17
N VAL A 164 -14.52 -11.29 3.89
CA VAL A 164 -13.70 -12.41 3.41
C VAL A 164 -12.83 -11.96 2.26
N ARG A 165 -11.50 -12.05 2.42
CA ARG A 165 -10.51 -11.85 1.36
C ARG A 165 -10.05 -13.20 0.83
N GLU A 166 -10.16 -13.41 -0.47
CA GLU A 166 -9.62 -14.60 -1.13
C GLU A 166 -8.13 -14.39 -1.47
N PRO A 167 -7.35 -15.47 -1.64
CA PRO A 167 -5.95 -15.37 -2.03
C PRO A 167 -5.74 -14.56 -3.31
N LEU A 168 -4.87 -13.56 -3.25
CA LEU A 168 -4.56 -12.67 -4.37
C LEU A 168 -3.82 -13.39 -5.51
N ASN A 169 -3.16 -14.50 -5.21
CA ASN A 169 -2.49 -15.32 -6.20
C ASN A 169 -3.45 -16.17 -7.06
N GLY A 170 -4.76 -16.16 -6.76
CA GLY A 170 -5.79 -16.92 -7.49
C GLY A 170 -5.72 -18.44 -7.28
N ALA A 171 -4.80 -18.94 -6.46
CA ALA A 171 -4.70 -20.35 -6.12
C ALA A 171 -5.69 -20.71 -4.99
N ALA A 172 -5.84 -22.01 -4.74
CA ALA A 172 -6.53 -22.47 -3.54
C ALA A 172 -5.83 -21.91 -2.28
N PRO A 173 -6.59 -21.49 -1.25
CA PRO A 173 -6.00 -20.89 -0.07
C PRO A 173 -5.09 -21.87 0.67
N ARG A 174 -3.88 -21.41 1.04
CA ARG A 174 -2.96 -22.22 1.85
C ARG A 174 -3.56 -22.52 3.24
N HIS A 175 -4.20 -21.51 3.83
CA HIS A 175 -4.99 -21.60 5.05
C HIS A 175 -6.22 -20.71 4.94
N THR A 176 -7.27 -21.04 5.71
CA THR A 176 -8.29 -20.06 6.09
C THR A 176 -7.91 -19.49 7.46
N VAL A 177 -7.70 -18.18 7.52
CA VAL A 177 -7.31 -17.45 8.74
C VAL A 177 -8.48 -16.60 9.19
N VAL A 178 -8.88 -16.72 10.46
CA VAL A 178 -9.92 -15.88 11.08
C VAL A 178 -9.27 -14.92 12.07
N LEU A 179 -9.49 -13.63 11.87
CA LEU A 179 -8.97 -12.55 12.71
C LEU A 179 -10.09 -12.00 13.59
N SER A 180 -9.88 -12.04 14.91
CA SER A 180 -10.87 -11.72 15.93
C SER A 180 -10.39 -10.55 16.79
N HIS A 181 -11.13 -9.44 16.76
CA HIS A 181 -10.71 -8.13 17.28
C HIS A 181 -10.82 -8.01 18.82
N ALA A 182 -10.18 -6.98 19.37
CA ALA A 182 -10.28 -6.64 20.79
C ALA A 182 -11.60 -5.94 21.14
N VAL A 183 -11.97 -5.93 22.42
CA VAL A 183 -13.13 -5.16 22.91
C VAL A 183 -12.94 -3.66 22.62
N GLY A 184 -13.99 -3.00 22.13
CA GLY A 184 -13.94 -1.58 21.75
C GLY A 184 -13.30 -1.29 20.39
N CYS A 185 -12.94 -2.32 19.63
CA CYS A 185 -12.56 -2.22 18.22
C CYS A 185 -13.66 -2.82 17.31
N ASP A 186 -13.42 -2.81 16.01
CA ASP A 186 -14.17 -3.55 15.00
C ASP A 186 -13.19 -4.27 14.04
N LEU A 187 -13.73 -4.96 13.05
CA LEU A 187 -12.99 -5.77 12.10
C LEU A 187 -11.97 -4.98 11.26
N SER A 188 -12.10 -3.65 11.15
CA SER A 188 -11.20 -2.82 10.34
C SER A 188 -9.81 -2.70 10.98
N MET A 189 -9.69 -3.01 12.28
CA MET A 189 -8.39 -3.03 12.98
C MET A 189 -7.39 -3.98 12.32
N TRP A 190 -7.89 -4.97 11.58
CA TRP A 190 -7.09 -6.00 10.93
C TRP A 190 -6.74 -5.68 9.48
N ASP A 191 -7.16 -4.56 8.90
CA ASP A 191 -7.05 -4.31 7.46
C ASP A 191 -5.65 -4.52 6.89
N ALA A 192 -4.63 -4.00 7.56
CA ALA A 192 -3.24 -4.16 7.13
C ALA A 192 -2.77 -5.62 7.19
N VAL A 193 -3.08 -6.32 8.29
CA VAL A 193 -2.69 -7.73 8.50
C VAL A 193 -3.45 -8.63 7.53
N ALA A 194 -4.74 -8.39 7.34
CA ALA A 194 -5.58 -9.14 6.43
C ALA A 194 -5.12 -9.00 4.98
N SER A 195 -4.68 -7.82 4.55
CA SER A 195 -4.11 -7.61 3.22
C SER A 195 -2.81 -8.38 3.03
N LEU A 196 -1.95 -8.39 4.05
CA LEU A 196 -0.69 -9.12 4.00
C LEU A 196 -0.92 -10.64 3.89
N LEU A 197 -1.79 -11.18 4.74
CA LEU A 197 -2.12 -12.61 4.77
C LEU A 197 -2.89 -13.06 3.51
N ALA A 198 -3.70 -12.19 2.92
CA ALA A 198 -4.42 -12.48 1.69
C ALA A 198 -3.52 -12.70 0.46
N THR A 199 -2.20 -12.50 0.58
CA THR A 199 -1.25 -12.87 -0.48
C THR A 199 -1.39 -14.34 -0.90
N ASP A 200 -1.61 -15.25 0.05
CA ASP A 200 -1.74 -16.70 -0.19
C ASP A 200 -2.79 -17.43 0.67
N CYS A 201 -3.43 -16.73 1.63
CA CYS A 201 -4.46 -17.29 2.50
C CYS A 201 -5.84 -16.71 2.19
N ARG A 202 -6.90 -17.44 2.55
CA ARG A 202 -8.23 -16.85 2.71
C ARG A 202 -8.26 -16.19 4.09
N VAL A 203 -8.64 -14.92 4.18
CA VAL A 203 -8.68 -14.18 5.45
C VAL A 203 -10.09 -13.73 5.74
N VAL A 204 -10.56 -14.01 6.95
CA VAL A 204 -11.88 -13.59 7.44
C VAL A 204 -11.69 -12.69 8.65
N CYS A 205 -12.29 -11.51 8.60
CA CYS A 205 -12.40 -10.62 9.76
C CYS A 205 -13.88 -10.46 10.08
N TYR A 206 -14.26 -10.48 11.35
CA TYR A 206 -15.66 -10.33 11.74
C TYR A 206 -15.80 -9.43 12.97
N ASP A 207 -16.94 -8.77 13.07
CA ASP A 207 -17.34 -7.97 14.22
C ASP A 207 -18.01 -8.87 15.26
N HIS A 208 -17.55 -8.85 16.51
CA HIS A 208 -18.25 -9.51 17.61
C HIS A 208 -19.65 -8.89 17.80
N ARG A 209 -20.59 -9.64 18.39
CA ARG A 209 -21.87 -9.06 18.83
C ARG A 209 -21.64 -7.79 19.66
N GLY A 210 -22.44 -6.77 19.43
CA GLY A 210 -22.32 -5.46 20.07
C GLY A 210 -21.14 -4.60 19.60
N HIS A 211 -20.46 -4.96 18.51
CA HIS A 211 -19.37 -4.20 17.92
C HIS A 211 -19.59 -3.97 16.42
N GLY A 212 -18.98 -2.92 15.88
CA GLY A 212 -19.00 -2.59 14.46
C GLY A 212 -20.41 -2.62 13.87
N SER A 213 -20.59 -3.38 12.80
CA SER A 213 -21.87 -3.54 12.10
C SER A 213 -22.62 -4.84 12.47
N SER A 214 -22.19 -5.55 13.51
CA SER A 214 -22.90 -6.71 14.05
C SER A 214 -24.07 -6.30 14.94
N ASP A 215 -25.03 -7.22 15.10
CA ASP A 215 -26.15 -7.02 16.01
C ASP A 215 -25.69 -6.78 17.45
N CYS A 216 -26.43 -5.93 18.17
CA CYS A 216 -26.23 -5.62 19.58
C CYS A 216 -27.47 -6.02 20.41
N PRO A 217 -27.72 -7.34 20.62
CA PRO A 217 -28.87 -7.79 21.41
C PRO A 217 -28.75 -7.32 22.88
N PRO A 218 -29.83 -7.20 23.65
CA PRO A 218 -29.72 -6.83 25.07
C PRO A 218 -28.78 -7.78 25.85
N GLY A 219 -27.84 -7.22 26.60
CA GLY A 219 -26.92 -7.98 27.45
C GLY A 219 -27.52 -8.40 28.80
N PRO A 220 -26.69 -9.00 29.69
CA PRO A 220 -25.26 -9.24 29.55
C PRO A 220 -24.93 -10.47 28.67
N TYR A 221 -23.73 -10.50 28.09
CA TYR A 221 -23.21 -11.65 27.33
C TYR A 221 -22.17 -12.42 28.14
N ARG A 222 -22.05 -13.71 27.87
CA ARG A 222 -21.00 -14.60 28.37
C ARG A 222 -19.98 -14.87 27.27
N MET A 223 -18.75 -15.24 27.66
CA MET A 223 -17.74 -15.68 26.68
C MET A 223 -18.23 -16.84 25.81
N ALA A 224 -19.00 -17.76 26.40
CA ALA A 224 -19.65 -18.86 25.69
C ALA A 224 -20.58 -18.37 24.57
N ASP A 225 -21.30 -17.25 24.76
CA ASP A 225 -22.19 -16.71 23.74
C ASP A 225 -21.40 -16.18 22.52
N LEU A 226 -20.23 -15.56 22.77
CA LEU A 226 -19.35 -15.08 21.71
C LEU A 226 -18.64 -16.25 20.99
N ALA A 227 -18.35 -17.34 21.70
CA ALA A 227 -17.82 -18.56 21.09
C ALA A 227 -18.87 -19.27 20.23
N ASP A 228 -20.14 -19.28 20.65
CA ASP A 228 -21.25 -19.83 19.86
C ASP A 228 -21.44 -19.03 18.56
N ASP A 229 -21.33 -17.70 18.64
CA ASP A 229 -21.32 -16.83 17.46
C ASP A 229 -20.18 -17.17 16.49
N ALA A 230 -18.96 -17.29 17.02
CA ALA A 230 -17.79 -17.65 16.22
C ALA A 230 -17.99 -19.03 15.56
N ALA A 231 -18.48 -20.03 16.29
CA ALA A 231 -18.76 -21.35 15.74
C ALA A 231 -19.81 -21.31 14.61
N ARG A 232 -20.87 -20.49 14.75
CA ARG A 232 -21.85 -20.27 13.67
C ARG A 232 -21.25 -19.62 12.44
N LEU A 233 -20.41 -18.59 12.64
CA LEU A 233 -19.67 -17.97 11.54
C LEU A 233 -18.82 -19.02 10.81
N LEU A 234 -18.10 -19.88 11.53
CA LEU A 234 -17.32 -20.96 10.91
C LEU A 234 -18.20 -21.92 10.12
N ASP A 235 -19.35 -22.33 10.66
CA ASP A 235 -20.28 -23.20 9.93
C ASP A 235 -20.75 -22.61 8.59
N GLU A 236 -20.89 -21.27 8.48
CA GLU A 236 -21.24 -20.59 7.22
C GLU A 236 -20.07 -20.45 6.24
N LEU A 237 -18.84 -20.35 6.74
CA LEU A 237 -17.63 -20.27 5.92
C LEU A 237 -17.18 -21.64 5.38
N GLY A 238 -17.64 -22.71 6.02
CA GLY A 238 -17.29 -24.09 5.73
C GLY A 238 -16.74 -24.81 6.95
N ARG A 239 -16.80 -26.14 6.96
CA ARG A 239 -16.45 -26.95 8.14
C ARG A 239 -14.97 -27.31 8.26
N GLU A 240 -14.13 -26.80 7.37
CA GLU A 240 -12.69 -27.02 7.41
C GLU A 240 -12.06 -26.29 8.60
N PRO A 241 -11.09 -26.90 9.31
CA PRO A 241 -10.41 -26.24 10.42
C PRO A 241 -9.68 -24.96 10.00
N VAL A 242 -9.76 -23.91 10.82
CA VAL A 242 -9.16 -22.60 10.54
C VAL A 242 -7.96 -22.29 11.42
N VAL A 243 -7.10 -21.38 10.99
CA VAL A 243 -6.13 -20.72 11.86
C VAL A 243 -6.83 -19.54 12.53
N TRP A 244 -7.01 -19.59 13.85
CA TRP A 244 -7.61 -18.50 14.62
C TRP A 244 -6.54 -17.56 15.15
N VAL A 245 -6.69 -16.26 14.93
CA VAL A 245 -5.83 -15.22 15.49
C VAL A 245 -6.70 -14.24 16.27
N GLY A 246 -6.55 -14.23 17.59
CA GLY A 246 -7.35 -13.42 18.48
C GLY A 246 -6.53 -12.44 19.29
N LEU A 247 -6.94 -11.17 19.31
CA LEU A 247 -6.38 -10.15 20.18
C LEU A 247 -7.31 -9.89 21.37
N SER A 248 -6.80 -9.91 22.60
CA SER A 248 -7.56 -9.58 23.82
C SER A 248 -8.89 -10.37 23.88
N LEU A 249 -10.05 -9.71 23.76
CA LEU A 249 -11.37 -10.36 23.66
C LEU A 249 -11.38 -11.50 22.63
N GLY A 250 -10.89 -11.26 21.41
CA GLY A 250 -10.84 -12.29 20.37
C GLY A 250 -9.93 -13.47 20.72
N GLY A 251 -8.90 -13.23 21.54
CA GLY A 251 -8.06 -14.29 22.10
C GLY A 251 -8.77 -15.10 23.18
N MET A 252 -9.64 -14.48 23.98
CA MET A 252 -10.49 -15.16 24.97
C MET A 252 -11.57 -16.01 24.28
N VAL A 253 -12.17 -15.51 23.20
CA VAL A 253 -13.13 -16.26 22.38
C VAL A 253 -12.44 -17.47 21.73
N GLY A 254 -11.23 -17.30 21.20
CA GLY A 254 -10.45 -18.40 20.63
C GLY A 254 -10.12 -19.50 21.65
N GLN A 255 -9.84 -19.14 22.90
CA GLN A 255 -9.62 -20.11 23.99
C GLN A 255 -10.90 -20.91 24.30
N GLU A 256 -12.04 -20.23 24.44
CA GLU A 256 -13.34 -20.88 24.68
C GLU A 256 -13.72 -21.81 23.53
N LEU A 257 -13.48 -21.39 22.28
CA LEU A 257 -13.70 -22.22 21.09
C LEU A 257 -12.78 -23.45 21.08
N ALA A 258 -11.50 -23.30 21.46
CA ALA A 258 -10.57 -24.43 21.51
C ALA A 258 -10.93 -25.48 22.57
N LEU A 259 -11.51 -25.06 23.70
CA LEU A 259 -11.96 -25.97 24.75
C LEU A 259 -13.22 -26.75 24.35
N ARG A 260 -14.11 -26.12 23.58
CA ARG A 260 -15.43 -26.68 23.25
C ARG A 260 -15.48 -27.39 21.91
N GLU A 261 -14.76 -26.86 20.92
CA GLU A 261 -14.73 -27.35 19.55
C GLU A 261 -13.29 -27.38 18.96
N PRO A 262 -12.33 -28.08 19.59
CA PRO A 262 -10.93 -28.10 19.15
C PRO A 262 -10.75 -28.54 17.68
N GLN A 263 -11.65 -29.39 17.17
CA GLN A 263 -11.64 -29.86 15.78
C GLN A 263 -11.84 -28.74 14.74
N ARG A 264 -12.33 -27.57 15.15
CA ARG A 264 -12.52 -26.40 14.27
C ARG A 264 -11.23 -25.62 14.04
N LEU A 265 -10.18 -25.89 14.83
CA LEU A 265 -8.97 -25.09 14.86
C LEU A 265 -7.78 -25.90 14.34
N GLN A 266 -7.21 -25.46 13.23
CA GLN A 266 -5.90 -25.92 12.78
C GLN A 266 -4.79 -25.37 13.68
N ALA A 267 -4.92 -24.13 14.13
CA ALA A 267 -4.01 -23.47 15.05
C ALA A 267 -4.74 -22.33 15.79
N LEU A 268 -4.25 -21.97 16.97
CA LEU A 268 -4.74 -20.86 17.77
C LEU A 268 -3.58 -19.91 18.13
N VAL A 269 -3.71 -18.65 17.75
CA VAL A 269 -2.80 -17.56 18.12
C VAL A 269 -3.53 -16.63 19.09
N ILE A 270 -2.97 -16.46 20.28
CA ILE A 270 -3.51 -15.61 21.35
C ILE A 270 -2.55 -14.43 21.54
N ALA A 271 -3.02 -13.23 21.24
CA ALA A 271 -2.28 -11.99 21.43
C ALA A 271 -2.91 -11.16 22.55
N ASN A 272 -2.10 -10.74 23.53
CA ASN A 272 -2.49 -9.79 24.59
C ASN A 272 -3.85 -10.11 25.27
N ALA A 273 -4.12 -11.38 25.53
CA ALA A 273 -5.32 -11.85 26.21
C ALA A 273 -4.98 -12.61 27.50
N CYS A 274 -5.97 -12.81 28.37
CA CYS A 274 -5.84 -13.65 29.55
C CYS A 274 -6.74 -14.90 29.44
N ALA A 275 -6.44 -15.93 30.22
CA ALA A 275 -7.31 -17.11 30.35
C ALA A 275 -8.51 -16.86 31.28
N GLY A 276 -8.47 -15.77 32.04
CA GLY A 276 -9.50 -15.37 32.98
C GLY A 276 -9.04 -14.15 33.78
N TYR A 277 -10.01 -13.45 34.36
CA TYR A 277 -9.74 -12.35 35.28
C TYR A 277 -9.86 -12.82 36.71
N ASP A 278 -8.87 -12.51 37.54
CA ASP A 278 -8.93 -12.68 38.98
C ASP A 278 -9.93 -11.70 39.62
N GLU A 279 -10.16 -11.85 40.93
CA GLU A 279 -11.16 -11.03 41.63
C GLU A 279 -10.86 -9.52 41.55
N PRO A 280 -9.61 -9.05 41.76
CA PRO A 280 -9.26 -7.64 41.56
C PRO A 280 -9.53 -7.14 40.14
N ALA A 281 -9.13 -7.88 39.09
CA ALA A 281 -9.37 -7.45 37.71
C ALA A 281 -10.87 -7.46 37.36
N ARG A 282 -11.65 -8.42 37.88
CA ARG A 282 -13.12 -8.40 37.73
C ARG A 282 -13.75 -7.17 38.38
N ALA A 283 -13.26 -6.76 39.55
CA ALA A 283 -13.74 -5.54 40.21
C ALA A 283 -13.43 -4.28 39.38
N GLN A 284 -12.25 -4.21 38.76
CA GLN A 284 -11.89 -3.11 37.85
C GLN A 284 -12.80 -3.06 36.61
N TRP A 285 -13.13 -4.21 36.02
CA TRP A 285 -14.09 -4.28 34.92
C TRP A 285 -15.50 -3.87 35.36
N ALA A 286 -15.97 -4.31 36.53
CA ALA A 286 -17.26 -3.91 37.06
C ALA A 286 -17.34 -2.39 37.28
N GLN A 287 -16.26 -1.78 37.77
CA GLN A 287 -16.15 -0.33 37.90
C GLN A 287 -16.24 0.36 36.53
N ARG A 288 -15.48 -0.12 35.52
CA ARG A 288 -15.54 0.42 34.16
C ARG A 288 -16.95 0.32 33.56
N ILE A 289 -17.62 -0.82 33.73
CA ILE A 289 -19.01 -1.02 33.27
C ILE A 289 -19.95 -0.01 33.93
N ALA A 290 -19.87 0.16 35.25
CA ALA A 290 -20.69 1.12 35.98
C ALA A 290 -20.44 2.58 35.52
N THR A 291 -19.18 2.94 35.27
CA THR A 291 -18.83 4.25 34.70
C THR A 291 -19.48 4.45 33.33
N VAL A 292 -19.37 3.48 32.41
CA VAL A 292 -19.99 3.60 31.08
C VAL A 292 -21.51 3.71 31.15
N GLN A 293 -22.15 2.92 32.02
CA GLN A 293 -23.61 2.94 32.18
C GLN A 293 -24.13 4.27 32.74
N THR A 294 -23.36 4.92 33.61
CA THR A 294 -23.80 6.13 34.33
C THR A 294 -23.33 7.43 33.68
N GLN A 295 -22.17 7.42 33.03
CA GLN A 295 -21.49 8.61 32.51
C GLN A 295 -21.20 8.56 31.00
N GLY A 296 -21.58 7.46 30.33
CA GLY A 296 -21.25 7.24 28.92
C GLY A 296 -19.79 6.88 28.69
N LEU A 297 -19.35 6.90 27.42
CA LEU A 297 -17.99 6.50 27.05
C LEU A 297 -16.92 7.57 27.33
N ALA A 298 -17.30 8.85 27.44
CA ALA A 298 -16.34 9.95 27.55
C ALA A 298 -15.28 9.79 28.68
N PRO A 299 -15.60 9.25 29.87
CA PRO A 299 -14.59 9.08 30.93
C PRO A 299 -13.60 7.94 30.72
N ILE A 300 -13.79 7.10 29.69
CA ILE A 300 -12.94 5.92 29.43
C ILE A 300 -12.29 5.92 28.05
N VAL A 301 -12.54 6.95 27.24
CA VAL A 301 -11.90 7.17 25.93
C VAL A 301 -10.76 8.15 26.16
N ASP A 302 -9.52 7.73 25.91
CA ASP A 302 -8.34 8.59 25.84
C ASP A 302 -8.27 9.32 24.49
#